data_AF-A0A1I9YCN0-F1
#
_entry.id   AF-A0A1I9YCN0-F1
#
_cell.length_a   1.000
_cell.length_b   1.000
_cell.length_c   1.000
_cell.angle_alpha   90.00
_cell.angle_beta   90.00
_cell.angle_gamma   90.00
#
_symmetry.space_group_name_H-M   'P 1'
#
loop_
_entity.id
_entity.type
_entity.pdbx_description
1 polymer ?
#
loop_
_entity_poly.entity_id
_entity_poly.type
_entity_poly.pdbx_seq_one_letter_code
_entity_poly.pdbx_strand_id
1 'polypeptide(L)'
;MQTMVHITSLTPIIRDYRGAIRTCQKEFNNVNNETTERGAAPGAFQGNQAGPAGKEPSAYRIFNDWADEILKRLIDLRRKGELVKTVDSQASFDEWHRGLVASLDEYWSANAHPAYPLSRKQLYKLVNLFVKWLRIKVADDVRAHIEKHGHTTLNTPTVRRVGELLGDSTLTPPADDKDFDNWYHDTQKRIRDFTETHGGSPIIVDVWCRAASLADPDEDG
;
A
#
# COMPACT_ATOMS: atom_id res chain seq x y z
N MET A 1 16.94 -0.19 -46.64
CA MET A 1 17.20 -0.75 -45.29
C MET A 1 15.99 -0.40 -44.43
N GLN A 2 15.07 -1.35 -44.23
CA GLN A 2 13.89 -1.17 -43.36
C GLN A 2 14.28 -1.66 -41.97
N THR A 3 14.32 -0.74 -41.01
CA THR A 3 14.50 -1.07 -39.60
C THR A 3 13.19 -1.71 -39.11
N MET A 4 13.17 -3.03 -39.01
CA MET A 4 12.07 -3.75 -38.35
C MET A 4 12.08 -3.37 -36.88
N VAL A 5 11.06 -2.62 -36.45
CA VAL A 5 10.72 -2.47 -35.05
C VAL A 5 10.22 -3.84 -34.56
N HIS A 6 11.01 -4.52 -33.73
CA HIS A 6 10.54 -5.70 -33.02
C HIS A 6 9.38 -5.28 -32.11
N ILE A 7 8.16 -5.56 -32.54
CA ILE A 7 6.98 -5.55 -31.66
C ILE A 7 7.17 -6.78 -30.76
N THR A 8 7.82 -6.59 -29.61
CA THR A 8 7.86 -7.60 -28.55
C THR A 8 6.43 -7.90 -28.16
N SER A 9 5.94 -9.12 -28.44
CA SER A 9 4.59 -9.49 -28.06
C SER A 9 4.48 -9.41 -26.54
N LEU A 10 3.61 -8.54 -26.04
CA LEU A 10 3.35 -8.45 -24.61
C LEU A 10 2.88 -9.79 -24.08
N THR A 11 3.44 -10.21 -22.95
CA THR A 11 3.01 -11.42 -22.24
C THR A 11 1.52 -11.34 -21.92
N PRO A 12 0.82 -12.49 -21.79
CA PRO A 12 -0.61 -12.49 -21.47
C PRO A 12 -0.96 -11.68 -20.22
N ILE A 13 -0.12 -11.74 -19.17
CA ILE A 13 -0.32 -11.02 -17.92
C ILE A 13 -0.18 -9.49 -18.07
N ILE A 14 0.77 -9.01 -18.88
CA ILE A 14 0.90 -7.57 -19.16
C ILE A 14 -0.28 -7.08 -19.99
N ARG A 15 -0.78 -7.89 -20.92
CA ARG A 15 -1.99 -7.57 -21.70
C ARG A 15 -3.22 -7.48 -20.81
N ASP A 16 -3.39 -8.43 -19.89
CA ASP A 16 -4.46 -8.42 -18.88
C ASP A 16 -4.41 -7.15 -18.03
N TYR A 17 -3.25 -6.86 -17.42
CA TYR A 17 -3.04 -5.64 -16.65
C TYR A 17 -3.43 -4.38 -17.43
N ARG A 18 -2.89 -4.21 -18.64
CA ARG A 18 -3.18 -3.05 -19.49
C ARG A 18 -4.66 -2.92 -19.85
N GLY A 19 -5.34 -4.04 -20.07
CA GLY A 19 -6.78 -4.09 -20.31
C GLY A 19 -7.60 -3.67 -19.09
N ALA A 20 -7.09 -3.93 -17.88
CA ALA A 20 -7.77 -3.67 -16.62
C ALA A 20 -7.55 -2.26 -16.05
N ILE A 21 -6.50 -1.52 -16.46
CA ILE A 21 -6.09 -0.22 -15.87
C ILE A 21 -7.30 0.70 -15.63
N ARG A 22 -8.14 0.96 -16.65
CA ARG A 22 -9.27 1.88 -16.52
C ARG A 22 -10.32 1.40 -15.52
N THR A 23 -10.57 0.10 -15.49
CA THR A 23 -11.51 -0.51 -14.52
C THR A 23 -10.95 -0.37 -13.11
N CYS A 24 -9.67 -0.70 -12.91
CA CYS A 24 -9.01 -0.58 -11.62
C CYS A 24 -8.93 0.88 -11.13
N GLN A 25 -8.71 1.85 -12.04
CA GLN A 25 -8.77 3.28 -11.70
C GLN A 25 -10.17 3.72 -11.28
N LYS A 26 -11.20 3.23 -11.96
CA LYS A 26 -12.60 3.49 -11.58
C LYS A 26 -12.92 2.89 -10.21
N GLU A 27 -12.46 1.68 -9.94
CA GLU A 27 -12.63 1.02 -8.64
C GLU A 27 -11.88 1.74 -7.53
N PHE A 28 -10.63 2.14 -7.77
CA PHE A 28 -9.85 2.96 -6.85
C PHE A 28 -10.58 4.26 -6.50
N ASN A 29 -11.08 4.97 -7.51
CA ASN A 29 -11.79 6.23 -7.32
C ASN A 29 -13.25 6.08 -6.87
N ASN A 30 -13.77 4.84 -6.75
CA ASN A 30 -15.11 4.61 -6.23
C ASN A 30 -15.11 4.74 -4.69
N VAL A 31 -15.29 5.97 -4.22
CA VAL A 31 -15.27 6.31 -2.79
C VAL A 31 -16.39 5.62 -1.98
N ASN A 32 -17.46 5.16 -2.63
CA ASN A 32 -18.60 4.53 -1.96
C ASN A 32 -18.39 3.04 -1.63
N ASN A 33 -17.29 2.43 -2.11
CA ASN A 33 -16.98 1.02 -1.87
C ASN A 33 -16.08 0.80 -0.64
N GLU A 34 -15.81 1.86 0.13
CA GLU A 34 -14.95 1.81 1.31
C GLU A 34 -15.80 1.76 2.59
N THR A 35 -15.79 0.61 3.26
CA THR A 35 -16.59 0.36 4.47
C THR A 35 -15.75 0.34 5.74
N THR A 36 -14.42 0.46 5.62
CA THR A 36 -13.51 0.44 6.77
C THR A 36 -13.44 1.80 7.46
N GLU A 37 -13.17 1.78 8.77
CA GLU A 37 -13.07 3.01 9.54
C GLU A 37 -11.84 3.85 9.15
N ARG A 38 -10.66 3.22 9.00
CA ARG A 38 -9.38 3.88 8.63
C ARG A 38 -8.56 3.09 7.60
N GLY A 39 -9.20 2.34 6.73
CA GLY A 39 -8.55 1.56 5.66
C GLY A 39 -8.26 0.10 6.00
N ALA A 40 -8.38 -0.28 7.27
CA ALA A 40 -8.20 -1.65 7.73
C ALA A 40 -9.48 -2.14 8.42
N ALA A 41 -9.95 -3.33 8.04
CA ALA A 41 -10.97 -4.05 8.79
C ALA A 41 -10.32 -4.84 9.95
N PRO A 42 -11.10 -5.31 10.96
CA PRO A 42 -10.55 -6.21 11.99
C PRO A 42 -9.82 -7.44 11.41
N GLY A 43 -10.25 -7.93 10.24
CA GLY A 43 -9.60 -9.02 9.51
C GLY A 43 -8.14 -8.74 9.15
N ALA A 44 -7.77 -7.49 8.88
CA ALA A 44 -6.40 -7.09 8.54
C ALA A 44 -5.39 -7.32 9.69
N PHE A 45 -5.88 -7.55 10.90
CA PHE A 45 -5.11 -7.82 12.12
C PHE A 45 -5.15 -9.29 12.54
N GLN A 46 -5.78 -10.18 11.77
CA GLN A 46 -5.70 -11.61 12.04
C GLN A 46 -4.22 -12.07 12.08
N GLY A 47 -3.87 -12.87 13.09
CA GLY A 47 -2.48 -13.27 13.36
C GLY A 47 -1.62 -12.20 14.06
N ASN A 48 -2.10 -10.96 14.19
CA ASN A 48 -1.37 -9.86 14.84
C ASN A 48 -2.13 -9.38 16.07
N GLN A 49 -1.76 -9.89 17.24
CA GLN A 49 -2.30 -9.44 18.51
C GLN A 49 -1.48 -8.27 19.05
N ALA A 50 -2.12 -7.34 19.77
CA ALA A 50 -1.43 -6.31 20.55
C ALA A 50 -1.08 -6.78 21.97
N GLY A 51 -1.37 -8.05 22.28
CA GLY A 51 -1.20 -8.64 23.59
C GLY A 51 -1.97 -9.95 23.74
N PRO A 52 -1.90 -10.58 24.93
CA PRO A 52 -2.65 -11.80 25.22
C PRO A 52 -4.15 -11.64 24.97
N ALA A 53 -4.85 -12.76 24.73
CA ALA A 53 -6.30 -12.75 24.48
C ALA A 53 -7.07 -11.92 25.53
N GLY A 54 -7.91 -11.00 25.07
CA GLY A 54 -8.69 -10.10 25.93
C GLY A 54 -7.94 -8.87 26.47
N LYS A 55 -6.66 -8.68 26.13
CA LYS A 55 -5.93 -7.45 26.48
C LYS A 55 -6.46 -6.26 25.68
N GLU A 56 -6.68 -5.16 26.40
CA GLU A 56 -6.94 -3.83 25.84
C GLU A 56 -5.70 -2.91 25.97
N PRO A 57 -5.50 -1.96 25.04
CA PRO A 57 -6.28 -1.80 23.80
C PRO A 57 -6.03 -2.94 22.80
N SER A 58 -7.06 -3.32 22.05
CA SER A 58 -6.91 -4.30 20.95
C SER A 58 -6.03 -3.75 19.81
N ALA A 59 -5.47 -4.64 19.00
CA ALA A 59 -4.70 -4.30 17.80
C ALA A 59 -5.44 -3.32 16.86
N TYR A 60 -6.73 -3.61 16.62
CA TYR A 60 -7.61 -2.77 15.82
C TYR A 60 -7.74 -1.36 16.42
N ARG A 61 -7.91 -1.27 17.74
CA ARG A 61 -8.03 0.01 18.44
C ARG A 61 -6.73 0.82 18.38
N ILE A 62 -5.58 0.19 18.66
CA ILE A 62 -4.27 0.88 18.59
C ILE A 62 -4.06 1.51 17.21
N PHE A 63 -4.36 0.77 16.14
CA PHE A 63 -4.23 1.30 14.78
C PHE A 63 -5.18 2.47 14.49
N ASN A 64 -6.46 2.38 14.88
CA ASN A 64 -7.41 3.47 14.65
C ASN A 64 -7.07 4.72 15.47
N ASP A 65 -6.62 4.55 16.71
CA ASP A 65 -6.18 5.66 17.56
C ASP A 65 -4.93 6.34 16.96
N TRP A 66 -3.96 5.57 16.42
CA TRP A 66 -2.84 6.12 15.64
C TRP A 66 -3.31 6.88 14.39
N ALA A 67 -4.21 6.28 13.61
CA ALA A 67 -4.72 6.86 12.37
C ALA A 67 -5.44 8.20 12.64
N ASP A 68 -6.13 8.34 13.77
CA ASP A 68 -6.75 9.59 14.20
C ASP A 68 -5.72 10.68 14.53
N GLU A 69 -4.60 10.33 15.15
CA GLU A 69 -3.49 11.27 15.36
C GLU A 69 -2.88 11.73 14.04
N ILE A 70 -2.73 10.83 13.08
CA ILE A 70 -2.27 11.19 11.73
C ILE A 70 -3.28 12.10 11.03
N LEU A 71 -4.58 11.82 11.11
CA LEU A 71 -5.62 12.66 10.52
C LEU A 71 -5.59 14.09 11.06
N LYS A 72 -5.40 14.28 12.37
CA LYS A 72 -5.25 15.62 12.97
C LYS A 72 -4.09 16.38 12.33
N ARG A 73 -2.93 15.72 12.16
CA ARG A 73 -1.74 16.30 11.50
C ARG A 73 -2.01 16.66 10.04
N LEU A 74 -2.68 15.79 9.29
CA LEU A 74 -3.03 16.04 7.89
C LEU A 74 -4.02 17.20 7.73
N ILE A 75 -4.98 17.34 8.64
CA ILE A 75 -5.90 18.49 8.68
C ILE A 75 -5.13 19.78 8.89
N ASP A 76 -4.15 19.80 9.78
CA ASP A 76 -3.33 20.98 10.03
C ASP A 76 -2.41 21.32 8.86
N LEU A 77 -1.80 20.34 8.20
CA LEU A 77 -1.06 20.55 6.95
C LEU A 77 -1.95 21.11 5.84
N ARG A 78 -3.19 20.63 5.73
CA ARG A 78 -4.16 21.16 4.77
C ARG A 78 -4.48 22.63 5.05
N ARG A 79 -4.73 22.98 6.33
CA ARG A 79 -5.01 24.37 6.74
C ARG A 79 -3.85 25.32 6.41
N LYS A 80 -2.62 24.81 6.43
CA LYS A 80 -1.40 25.56 6.07
C LYS A 80 -1.12 25.59 4.56
N GLY A 81 -1.87 24.85 3.74
CA GLY A 81 -1.61 24.71 2.30
C GLY A 81 -0.36 23.87 1.98
N GLU A 82 0.04 22.99 2.91
CA GLU A 82 1.28 22.21 2.81
C GLU A 82 1.04 20.74 2.47
N LEU A 83 -0.20 20.25 2.63
CA LEU A 83 -0.54 18.83 2.42
C LEU A 83 -0.18 18.31 1.01
N VAL A 84 -0.37 19.13 -0.03
CA VAL A 84 -0.03 18.69 -1.41
C VAL A 84 1.48 18.45 -1.53
N LYS A 85 2.31 19.30 -0.91
CA LYS A 85 3.78 19.19 -0.99
C LYS A 85 4.32 17.89 -0.38
N THR A 86 3.57 17.26 0.52
CA THR A 86 3.99 15.98 1.12
C THR A 86 3.80 14.80 0.16
N VAL A 87 3.04 14.98 -0.94
CA VAL A 87 2.71 13.91 -1.89
C VAL A 87 2.88 14.31 -3.36
N ASP A 88 3.34 15.53 -3.66
CA ASP A 88 3.38 16.09 -5.02
C ASP A 88 4.39 15.42 -5.96
N SER A 89 5.36 14.71 -5.39
CA SER A 89 6.38 13.95 -6.08
C SER A 89 6.56 12.58 -5.45
N GLN A 90 7.18 11.64 -6.19
CA GLN A 90 7.50 10.32 -5.65
C GLN A 90 8.44 10.42 -4.45
N ALA A 91 9.45 11.30 -4.50
CA ALA A 91 10.39 11.46 -3.41
C ALA A 91 9.70 11.96 -2.13
N SER A 92 8.83 12.98 -2.26
CA SER A 92 8.02 13.50 -1.15
C SER A 92 7.11 12.42 -0.57
N PHE A 93 6.44 11.65 -1.43
CA PHE A 93 5.56 10.56 -1.01
C PHE A 93 6.33 9.45 -0.28
N ASP A 94 7.49 9.03 -0.80
CA ASP A 94 8.32 7.97 -0.20
C ASP A 94 8.82 8.39 1.20
N GLU A 95 9.21 9.66 1.36
CA GLU A 95 9.61 10.22 2.65
C GLU A 95 8.44 10.27 3.64
N TRP A 96 7.29 10.78 3.20
CA TRP A 96 6.08 10.81 4.01
C TRP A 96 5.64 9.41 4.43
N HIS A 97 5.66 8.45 3.51
CA HIS A 97 5.30 7.04 3.77
C HIS A 97 6.24 6.40 4.80
N ARG A 98 7.57 6.59 4.68
CA ARG A 98 8.54 6.15 5.71
C ARG A 98 8.24 6.77 7.07
N GLY A 99 7.89 8.06 7.10
CA GLY A 99 7.46 8.74 8.32
C GLY A 99 6.20 8.13 8.95
N LEU A 100 5.22 7.72 8.14
CA LEU A 100 4.03 7.01 8.63
C LEU A 100 4.41 5.66 9.24
N VAL A 101 5.24 4.86 8.56
CA VAL A 101 5.71 3.56 9.07
C VAL A 101 6.43 3.73 10.41
N ALA A 102 7.38 4.65 10.50
CA ALA A 102 8.09 4.93 11.75
C ALA A 102 7.13 5.38 12.87
N SER A 103 6.15 6.23 12.54
CA SER A 103 5.17 6.70 13.53
C SER A 103 4.23 5.61 14.03
N LEU A 104 3.84 4.66 13.17
CA LEU A 104 3.00 3.54 13.56
C LEU A 104 3.78 2.57 14.44
N ASP A 105 5.05 2.33 14.11
CA ASP A 105 5.94 1.46 14.89
C ASP A 105 6.16 2.01 16.31
N GLU A 106 6.47 3.31 16.42
CA GLU A 106 6.60 4.01 17.70
C GLU A 106 5.28 3.96 18.49
N TYR A 107 4.16 4.30 17.85
CA TYR A 107 2.85 4.29 18.51
C TYR A 107 2.46 2.89 18.97
N TRP A 108 2.71 1.87 18.16
CA TRP A 108 2.44 0.49 18.52
C TRP A 108 3.28 0.05 19.70
N SER A 109 4.59 0.30 19.66
CA SER A 109 5.52 -0.05 20.73
C SER A 109 5.16 0.59 22.07
N ALA A 110 4.58 1.80 22.05
CA ALA A 110 4.13 2.50 23.24
C ALA A 110 2.82 1.94 23.86
N ASN A 111 1.97 1.29 23.05
CA ASN A 111 0.60 0.92 23.46
C ASN A 111 0.38 -0.61 23.53
N ALA A 112 1.08 -1.40 22.72
CA ALA A 112 0.99 -2.84 22.71
C ALA A 112 1.79 -3.48 23.86
N HIS A 113 1.56 -4.77 24.10
CA HIS A 113 2.43 -5.54 24.98
C HIS A 113 3.82 -5.71 24.33
N PRO A 114 4.95 -5.52 25.06
CA PRO A 114 6.30 -5.60 24.49
C PRO A 114 6.63 -6.92 23.80
N ALA A 115 6.02 -8.02 24.24
CA ALA A 115 6.16 -9.35 23.61
C ALA A 115 5.35 -9.53 22.31
N TYR A 116 4.62 -8.49 21.87
CA TYR A 116 3.74 -8.51 20.70
C TYR A 116 4.01 -7.30 19.78
N PRO A 117 5.26 -7.14 19.29
CA PRO A 117 5.57 -6.11 18.30
C PRO A 117 4.87 -6.42 16.97
N LEU A 118 4.63 -5.39 16.16
CA LEU A 118 4.28 -5.60 14.75
C LEU A 118 5.53 -6.00 13.97
N SER A 119 5.38 -6.96 13.06
CA SER A 119 6.42 -7.20 12.05
C SER A 119 6.52 -6.03 11.08
N ARG A 120 7.71 -5.85 10.46
CA ARG A 120 7.90 -4.82 9.42
C ARG A 120 6.90 -4.99 8.28
N LYS A 121 6.67 -6.23 7.82
CA LYS A 121 5.66 -6.54 6.80
C LYS A 121 4.28 -5.99 7.16
N GLN A 122 3.84 -6.21 8.40
CA GLN A 122 2.53 -5.77 8.84
C GLN A 122 2.43 -4.24 8.98
N LEU A 123 3.49 -3.57 9.43
CA LEU A 123 3.55 -2.11 9.48
C LEU A 123 3.32 -1.50 8.09
N TYR A 124 4.06 -1.96 7.07
CA TYR A 124 3.90 -1.49 5.71
C TYR A 124 2.51 -1.78 5.14
N LYS A 125 1.95 -2.97 5.42
CA LYS A 125 0.57 -3.33 5.01
C LYS A 125 -0.44 -2.33 5.59
N LEU A 126 -0.42 -2.10 6.90
CA LEU A 126 -1.35 -1.21 7.58
C LEU A 126 -1.22 0.24 7.11
N VAL A 127 0.00 0.73 6.91
CA VAL A 127 0.23 2.08 6.36
C VAL A 127 -0.30 2.19 4.93
N ASN A 128 -0.07 1.20 4.07
CA ASN A 128 -0.59 1.20 2.70
C ASN A 128 -2.11 1.21 2.66
N LEU A 129 -2.75 0.42 3.52
CA LEU A 129 -4.20 0.41 3.70
C LEU A 129 -4.74 1.79 4.13
N PHE A 130 -4.10 2.42 5.12
CA PHE A 130 -4.44 3.77 5.56
C PHE A 130 -4.29 4.80 4.43
N VAL A 131 -3.15 4.81 3.72
CA VAL A 131 -2.90 5.74 2.61
C VAL A 131 -3.90 5.55 1.47
N LYS A 132 -4.22 4.30 1.12
CA LYS A 132 -5.27 3.98 0.14
C LYS A 132 -6.61 4.51 0.61
N TRP A 133 -6.96 4.38 1.87
CA TRP A 133 -8.20 4.91 2.43
C TRP A 133 -8.27 6.44 2.44
N LEU A 134 -7.14 7.14 2.63
CA LEU A 134 -7.12 8.61 2.60
C LEU A 134 -7.70 9.20 1.31
N ARG A 135 -7.70 8.47 0.19
CA ARG A 135 -8.34 8.88 -1.07
C ARG A 135 -9.79 9.36 -0.89
N ILE A 136 -10.53 8.81 0.08
CA ILE A 136 -11.92 9.17 0.36
C ILE A 136 -12.07 10.34 1.35
N LYS A 137 -10.98 10.77 1.99
CA LYS A 137 -10.96 11.84 3.00
C LYS A 137 -10.25 13.12 2.55
N VAL A 138 -9.46 13.04 1.49
CA VAL A 138 -8.71 14.17 0.94
C VAL A 138 -9.40 14.78 -0.28
N ALA A 139 -9.00 16.00 -0.63
CA ALA A 139 -9.45 16.70 -1.84
C ALA A 139 -8.90 16.03 -3.11
N ASP A 140 -9.51 16.33 -4.26
CA ASP A 140 -9.22 15.65 -5.53
C ASP A 140 -7.77 15.83 -6.00
N ASP A 141 -7.13 16.96 -5.68
CA ASP A 141 -5.73 17.23 -5.99
C ASP A 141 -4.80 16.27 -5.23
N VAL A 142 -4.97 16.14 -3.92
CA VAL A 142 -4.22 15.19 -3.08
C VAL A 142 -4.55 13.74 -3.49
N ARG A 143 -5.81 13.45 -3.81
CA ARG A 143 -6.23 12.12 -4.29
C ARG A 143 -5.46 11.72 -5.56
N ALA A 144 -5.34 12.62 -6.53
CA ALA A 144 -4.62 12.36 -7.77
C ALA A 144 -3.14 12.05 -7.52
N HIS A 145 -2.53 12.74 -6.55
CA HIS A 145 -1.16 12.44 -6.12
C HIS A 145 -1.03 11.08 -5.42
N ILE A 146 -1.98 10.71 -4.55
CA ILE A 146 -2.04 9.37 -3.96
C ILE A 146 -2.22 8.29 -5.04
N GLU A 147 -3.09 8.51 -6.04
CA GLU A 147 -3.24 7.57 -7.15
C GLU A 147 -1.92 7.39 -7.90
N LYS A 148 -1.21 8.48 -8.15
CA LYS A 148 0.03 8.48 -8.94
C LYS A 148 1.22 7.87 -8.21
N HIS A 149 1.39 8.18 -6.93
CA HIS A 149 2.60 7.87 -6.16
C HIS A 149 2.41 6.76 -5.11
N GLY A 150 1.15 6.43 -4.81
CA GLY A 150 0.76 5.42 -3.83
C GLY A 150 1.40 4.07 -4.09
N HIS A 151 1.95 3.47 -3.04
CA HIS A 151 2.58 2.16 -3.08
C HIS A 151 1.59 1.00 -3.30
N THR A 152 2.10 -0.10 -3.84
CA THR A 152 1.39 -1.39 -3.88
C THR A 152 1.43 -2.07 -2.52
N THR A 153 0.33 -2.68 -2.04
CA THR A 153 0.38 -3.47 -0.79
C THR A 153 1.02 -4.83 -1.06
N LEU A 154 2.20 -5.11 -0.49
CA LEU A 154 2.97 -6.33 -0.77
C LEU A 154 2.62 -7.49 0.20
N ASN A 155 1.36 -7.93 0.24
CA ASN A 155 0.98 -9.18 0.91
C ASN A 155 1.33 -10.40 0.03
N THR A 156 1.27 -11.62 0.59
CA THR A 156 1.71 -12.85 -0.10
C THR A 156 1.03 -13.04 -1.47
N PRO A 157 -0.31 -12.89 -1.62
CA PRO A 157 -0.97 -12.99 -2.91
C PRO A 157 -0.51 -11.93 -3.92
N THR A 158 -0.30 -10.68 -3.47
CA THR A 158 0.14 -9.58 -4.33
C THR A 158 1.57 -9.75 -4.78
N VAL A 159 2.49 -10.17 -3.90
CA VAL A 159 3.90 -10.40 -4.23
C VAL A 159 4.04 -11.42 -5.36
N ARG A 160 3.33 -12.55 -5.30
CA ARG A 160 3.38 -13.57 -6.36
C ARG A 160 2.99 -12.99 -7.72
N ARG A 161 1.88 -12.25 -7.77
CA ARG A 161 1.36 -11.69 -9.02
C ARG A 161 2.21 -10.52 -9.55
N VAL A 162 2.79 -9.73 -8.65
CA VAL A 162 3.81 -8.74 -9.00
C VAL A 162 5.05 -9.43 -9.58
N GLY A 163 5.49 -10.55 -9.00
CA GLY A 163 6.60 -11.35 -9.52
C GLY A 163 6.35 -11.79 -10.97
N GLU A 164 5.16 -12.34 -11.27
CA GLU A 164 4.77 -12.70 -12.63
C GLU A 164 4.78 -11.49 -13.59
N LEU A 165 4.29 -10.34 -13.13
CA LEU A 165 4.20 -9.11 -13.90
C LEU A 165 5.57 -8.48 -14.18
N LEU A 166 6.51 -8.61 -13.24
CA LEU A 166 7.90 -8.18 -13.37
C LEU A 166 8.80 -9.22 -14.06
N GLY A 167 8.30 -10.42 -14.34
CA GLY A 167 9.11 -11.53 -14.86
C GLY A 167 10.13 -12.09 -13.85
N ASP A 168 9.84 -11.98 -12.56
CA ASP A 168 10.69 -12.41 -11.45
C ASP A 168 9.94 -13.39 -10.55
N SER A 169 10.13 -14.69 -10.80
CA SER A 169 9.53 -15.77 -10.00
C SER A 169 10.20 -15.97 -8.64
N THR A 170 11.31 -15.27 -8.38
CA THR A 170 12.04 -15.34 -7.11
C THR A 170 11.70 -14.19 -6.16
N LEU A 171 10.78 -13.31 -6.56
CA LEU A 171 10.34 -12.21 -5.73
C LEU A 171 9.61 -12.75 -4.50
N THR A 172 10.32 -12.78 -3.38
CA THR A 172 9.79 -13.19 -2.08
C THR A 172 10.26 -12.20 -1.02
N PRO A 173 9.42 -11.85 -0.02
CA PRO A 173 9.86 -11.03 1.10
C PRO A 173 10.98 -11.74 1.87
N PRO A 174 11.95 -10.99 2.43
CA PRO A 174 12.97 -11.58 3.30
C PRO A 174 12.33 -12.18 4.56
N ALA A 175 13.00 -13.18 5.13
CA ALA A 175 12.54 -13.83 6.37
C ALA A 175 12.78 -12.98 7.62
N ASP A 176 13.77 -12.09 7.57
CA ASP A 176 14.12 -11.18 8.66
C ASP A 176 13.64 -9.76 8.33
N ASP A 177 13.11 -9.10 9.35
CA ASP A 177 12.65 -7.71 9.32
C ASP A 177 13.79 -6.73 9.02
N LYS A 178 15.04 -7.07 9.35
CA LYS A 178 16.21 -6.21 9.10
C LYS A 178 16.40 -5.83 7.62
N ASP A 179 16.11 -6.75 6.72
CA ASP A 179 16.29 -6.55 5.27
C ASP A 179 14.98 -6.13 4.57
N PHE A 180 13.87 -6.09 5.31
CA PHE A 180 12.54 -5.87 4.75
C PHE A 180 12.37 -4.48 4.14
N ASP A 181 12.86 -3.43 4.79
CA ASP A 181 12.70 -2.05 4.32
C ASP A 181 13.35 -1.84 2.94
N ASN A 182 14.58 -2.29 2.77
CA ASN A 182 15.30 -2.21 1.50
C ASN A 182 14.59 -3.02 0.41
N TRP A 183 14.24 -4.27 0.72
CA TRP A 183 13.49 -5.12 -0.20
C TRP A 183 12.16 -4.49 -0.62
N TYR A 184 11.43 -3.90 0.33
CA TYR A 184 10.16 -3.23 0.08
C TYR A 184 10.35 -2.07 -0.88
N HIS A 185 11.29 -1.17 -0.60
CA HIS A 185 11.53 0.03 -1.42
C HIS A 185 12.07 -0.30 -2.81
N ASP A 186 12.96 -1.30 -2.92
CA ASP A 186 13.43 -1.80 -4.21
C ASP A 186 12.28 -2.41 -5.02
N THR A 187 11.39 -3.16 -4.38
CA THR A 187 10.21 -3.73 -5.03
C THR A 187 9.24 -2.64 -5.49
N GLN A 188 8.95 -1.64 -4.66
CA GLN A 188 8.12 -0.49 -5.07
C GLN A 188 8.74 0.25 -6.25
N LYS A 189 10.06 0.46 -6.26
CA LYS A 189 10.76 1.07 -7.39
C LYS A 189 10.56 0.26 -8.67
N ARG A 190 10.74 -1.06 -8.62
CA ARG A 190 10.55 -1.94 -9.79
C ARG A 190 9.11 -1.89 -10.32
N ILE A 191 8.12 -1.84 -9.42
CA ILE A 191 6.71 -1.67 -9.81
C ILE A 191 6.50 -0.32 -10.49
N ARG A 192 7.06 0.77 -9.96
CA ARG A 192 6.97 2.09 -10.60
C ARG A 192 7.56 2.08 -12.00
N ASP A 193 8.80 1.62 -12.15
CA ASP A 193 9.50 1.54 -13.44
C ASP A 193 8.67 0.73 -14.46
N PHE A 194 8.01 -0.35 -14.01
CA PHE A 194 7.06 -1.11 -14.82
C PHE A 194 5.86 -0.24 -15.26
N THR A 195 5.23 0.47 -14.33
CA THR A 195 4.04 1.30 -14.63
C THR A 195 4.35 2.51 -15.51
N GLU A 196 5.58 3.04 -15.47
CA GLU A 196 6.04 4.06 -16.42
C GLU A 196 6.05 3.53 -17.86
N THR A 197 6.37 2.24 -18.03
CA THR A 197 6.44 1.59 -19.35
C THR A 197 5.07 1.10 -19.83
N HIS A 198 4.23 0.61 -18.92
CA HIS A 198 2.99 -0.09 -19.27
C HIS A 198 1.69 0.65 -18.91
N GLY A 199 1.80 1.82 -18.27
CA GLY A 199 0.70 2.66 -17.81
C GLY A 199 0.23 2.30 -16.40
N GLY A 200 -0.74 3.07 -15.90
CA GLY A 200 -1.26 2.94 -14.53
C GLY A 200 -0.34 3.58 -13.50
N SER A 201 -0.33 3.01 -12.29
CA SER A 201 0.52 3.40 -11.16
C SER A 201 0.63 2.23 -10.17
N PRO A 202 1.53 2.28 -9.18
CA PRO A 202 1.71 1.16 -8.26
C PRO A 202 0.44 0.83 -7.46
N ILE A 203 -0.35 1.82 -7.06
CA ILE A 203 -1.62 1.56 -6.36
C ILE A 203 -2.67 0.93 -7.29
N ILE A 204 -2.60 1.17 -8.61
CA ILE A 204 -3.45 0.47 -9.59
C ILE A 204 -3.01 -0.97 -9.79
N VAL A 205 -1.70 -1.27 -9.68
CA VAL A 205 -1.21 -2.65 -9.60
C VAL A 205 -1.79 -3.36 -8.36
N ASP A 206 -1.86 -2.69 -7.20
CA ASP A 206 -2.50 -3.25 -6.00
C ASP A 206 -3.97 -3.59 -6.23
N VAL A 207 -4.74 -2.67 -6.82
CA VAL A 207 -6.16 -2.92 -7.11
C VAL A 207 -6.33 -4.09 -8.08
N TRP A 208 -5.53 -4.16 -9.14
CA TRP A 208 -5.56 -5.26 -10.10
C TRP A 208 -5.19 -6.61 -9.47
N CYS A 209 -4.17 -6.64 -8.60
CA CYS A 209 -3.79 -7.85 -7.88
C CYS A 209 -4.89 -8.35 -6.94
N ARG A 210 -5.55 -7.43 -6.24
CA ARG A 210 -6.66 -7.75 -5.32
C ARG A 210 -7.90 -8.23 -6.06
N ALA A 211 -8.28 -7.59 -7.17
CA ALA A 211 -9.46 -7.96 -7.96
C ALA A 211 -9.43 -9.41 -8.48
N ALA A 212 -8.23 -9.96 -8.64
CA ALA A 212 -8.05 -11.33 -9.09
C ALA A 212 -7.77 -12.35 -7.97
N SER A 213 -7.73 -11.90 -6.71
CA SER A 213 -7.59 -12.78 -5.54
C SER A 213 -8.99 -13.24 -5.10
N LEU A 214 -9.20 -14.55 -5.04
CA LEU A 214 -10.46 -15.17 -4.56
C LEU A 214 -10.56 -15.24 -3.02
N ALA A 215 -9.47 -14.94 -2.31
CA ALA A 215 -9.39 -14.86 -0.86
C ALA A 215 -9.64 -13.43 -0.37
N ASP A 216 -9.99 -13.25 0.90
CA ASP A 216 -10.09 -11.91 1.50
C ASP A 216 -8.74 -11.18 1.29
N PRO A 217 -8.73 -10.03 0.59
CA PRO A 217 -7.49 -9.31 0.29
C PRO A 217 -6.76 -8.81 1.54
N ASP A 218 -7.41 -8.83 2.70
CA ASP A 218 -6.83 -8.45 3.99
C ASP A 218 -6.33 -9.64 4.82
N GLU A 219 -6.62 -10.89 4.42
CA GLU A 219 -6.07 -12.09 5.05
C GLU A 219 -4.64 -12.38 4.54
N ASP A 220 -3.68 -12.46 5.47
CA ASP A 220 -2.42 -13.14 5.19
C ASP A 220 -2.64 -14.64 5.40
N GLY A 221 -2.55 -15.42 4.32
CA GLY A 221 -2.42 -16.88 4.41
C GLY A 221 -1.06 -17.30 4.92
#